data_AF-A0A6C2UQ74-F1
#
_entry.id   AF-A0A6C2UQ74-F1
#
_cell.length_a   1.000
_cell.length_b   1.000
_cell.length_c   1.000
_cell.angle_alpha   90.00
_cell.angle_beta   90.00
_cell.angle_gamma   90.00
#
_symmetry.space_group_name_H-M   'P 1'
#
loop_
_entity.id
_entity.type
_entity.pdbx_description
1 polymer ?
#
loop_
_entity_poly.entity_id
_entity_poly.type
_entity_poly.pdbx_seq_one_letter_code
_entity_poly.pdbx_strand_id
1 'polypeptide(L)'
;MIACRQVAKALANHRYYELPWYRRIPMFIHIRLCVMCGKYHQQIVDVQRGVHDYLEHEDAGDIETHVHLSDEAKARIAEAMEQK
;
A
#
# COMPACT_ATOMS: atom_id res chain seq x y z
N MET A 1 7.44 0.06 25.98
CA MET A 1 6.16 0.15 25.24
C MET A 1 6.20 1.43 24.41
N ILE A 2 6.02 1.34 23.09
CA ILE A 2 5.85 2.51 22.23
C ILE A 2 4.42 3.04 22.45
N ALA A 3 4.21 4.35 22.46
CA ALA A 3 2.88 4.93 22.57
C ALA A 3 2.16 4.91 21.21
N CYS A 4 0.84 4.73 21.19
CA CYS A 4 0.03 4.76 19.96
C CYS A 4 0.27 6.05 19.15
N ARG A 5 0.44 7.20 19.82
CA ARG A 5 0.78 8.48 19.17
C ARG A 5 2.11 8.43 18.42
N GLN A 6 3.10 7.72 18.95
CA GLN A 6 4.40 7.56 18.29
C GLN A 6 4.27 6.68 17.04
N VAL A 7 3.43 5.64 17.09
CA VAL A 7 3.11 4.82 15.91
C VAL A 7 2.40 5.65 14.84
N ALA A 8 1.36 6.39 15.21
CA ALA A 8 0.65 7.28 14.29
C ALA A 8 1.58 8.32 13.64
N LYS A 9 2.44 8.95 14.45
CA LYS A 9 3.42 9.92 13.93
C LYS A 9 4.45 9.26 13.03
N ALA A 10 4.92 8.04 13.35
CA ALA A 10 5.86 7.32 12.50
C ALA A 10 5.25 6.98 11.14
N LEU A 11 4.03 6.42 11.12
CA LEU A 11 3.34 6.03 9.88
C LEU A 11 2.90 7.22 9.01
N ALA A 12 2.71 8.40 9.62
CA ALA A 12 2.36 9.62 8.88
C ALA A 12 3.57 10.29 8.20
N ASN A 13 4.77 10.16 8.77
CA ASN A 13 5.97 10.83 8.27
C ASN A 13 6.89 9.90 7.48
N HIS A 14 6.76 8.59 7.65
CA HIS A 14 7.62 7.59 7.02
C HIS A 14 6.78 6.39 6.58
N ARG A 15 7.14 5.76 5.45
CA ARG A 15 6.56 4.47 5.10
C ARG A 15 7.13 3.40 6.04
N TYR A 16 6.27 2.50 6.49
CA TYR A 16 6.64 1.43 7.41
C TYR A 16 7.86 0.61 6.94
N TYR A 17 7.96 0.37 5.63
CA TYR A 17 9.02 -0.44 5.01
C TYR A 17 10.33 0.33 4.81
N GLU A 18 10.30 1.67 4.80
CA GLU A 18 11.49 2.53 4.74
C GLU A 18 12.16 2.71 6.10
N LEU A 19 11.49 2.31 7.18
CA LEU A 19 12.04 2.44 8.52
C LEU A 19 13.15 1.40 8.74
N PRO A 20 14.24 1.80 9.42
CA PRO A 20 15.26 0.86 9.84
C PRO A 20 14.66 -0.28 10.66
N TRP A 21 15.20 -1.50 10.48
CA TRP A 21 14.70 -2.72 11.10
C TRP A 21 14.49 -2.60 12.63
N TYR A 22 15.38 -1.88 13.31
CA TYR A 22 15.32 -1.67 14.76
C TYR A 22 14.14 -0.79 15.22
N ARG A 23 13.56 0.04 14.33
CA ARG A 23 12.32 0.79 14.58
C ARG A 23 11.09 0.02 14.11
N ARG A 24 11.25 -0.79 13.07
CA ARG A 24 10.17 -1.56 12.45
C ARG A 24 9.66 -2.68 13.38
N ILE A 25 10.56 -3.47 13.98
CA ILE A 25 10.20 -4.59 14.87
C ILE A 25 9.28 -4.16 16.04
N PRO A 26 9.66 -3.18 16.88
CA PRO A 26 8.83 -2.84 18.04
C PRO A 26 7.52 -2.17 17.64
N MET A 27 7.48 -1.47 16.50
CA MET A 27 6.24 -0.90 15.97
C MET A 27 5.29 -1.99 15.46
N PHE A 28 5.81 -3.01 14.77
CA PHE A 28 5.03 -4.19 14.37
C PHE A 28 4.40 -4.88 15.57
N ILE A 29 5.19 -5.12 16.62
CA ILE A 29 4.72 -5.74 17.86
C ILE A 29 3.60 -4.88 18.47
N HIS A 30 3.77 -3.56 18.51
CA HIS A 30 2.75 -2.67 19.06
C HIS A 30 1.44 -2.71 18.25
N ILE A 31 1.52 -2.64 16.91
CA ILE A 31 0.33 -2.70 16.05
C ILE A 31 -0.39 -4.04 16.24
N ARG A 32 0.35 -5.15 16.38
CA ARG A 32 -0.22 -6.49 16.54
C ARG A 32 -0.86 -6.75 17.90
N LEU A 33 -0.32 -6.16 18.96
CA LEU A 33 -0.76 -6.38 20.35
C LEU A 33 -1.76 -5.33 20.85
N CYS A 34 -1.69 -4.10 20.34
CA CYS A 34 -2.60 -3.03 20.75
C CYS A 34 -3.91 -3.12 19.95
N VAL A 35 -5.04 -3.29 20.65
CA VAL A 35 -6.37 -3.37 20.03
C VAL A 35 -6.69 -2.13 19.17
N MET A 36 -6.29 -0.94 19.61
CA MET A 36 -6.51 0.29 18.85
C MET A 36 -5.62 0.33 17.61
N CYS A 37 -4.31 0.22 17.77
CA CYS A 37 -3.38 0.28 16.63
C CYS A 37 -3.61 -0.85 15.62
N GLY A 38 -4.00 -2.04 16.07
CA GLY A 38 -4.35 -3.15 15.18
C GLY A 38 -5.57 -2.85 14.32
N LYS A 39 -6.58 -2.13 14.83
CA LYS A 39 -7.75 -1.74 14.03
C LYS A 39 -7.44 -0.59 13.06
N TYR A 40 -6.70 0.41 13.51
CA TYR A 40 -6.53 1.66 12.76
C TYR A 40 -5.30 1.69 11.85
N HIS A 41 -4.20 1.07 12.27
CA HIS A 41 -2.91 1.21 11.58
C HIS A 41 -2.53 -0.01 10.75
N GLN A 42 -3.17 -1.16 10.96
CA GLN A 42 -2.92 -2.35 10.14
C GLN A 42 -3.20 -2.08 8.66
N GLN A 43 -4.35 -1.46 8.35
CA GLN A 43 -4.71 -1.09 6.97
C GLN A 43 -3.67 -0.17 6.31
N ILE A 44 -3.15 0.81 7.07
CA ILE A 44 -2.13 1.72 6.56
C ILE A 44 -0.84 0.96 6.25
N VAL A 45 -0.41 0.06 7.13
CA VAL A 45 0.78 -0.77 6.92
C VAL A 45 0.60 -1.69 5.70
N ASP A 46 -0.59 -2.25 5.50
CA ASP A 46 -0.88 -3.14 4.38
C ASP A 46 -0.88 -2.38 3.05
N VAL A 47 -1.48 -1.19 3.00
CA VAL A 47 -1.43 -0.32 1.80
C VAL A 47 -0.01 0.13 1.51
N GLN A 48 0.75 0.55 2.52
CA GLN A 48 2.15 0.93 2.34
C GLN A 48 3.02 -0.24 1.86
N ARG A 49 2.67 -1.49 2.23
CA ARG A 49 3.31 -2.69 1.67
C ARG A 49 3.00 -2.81 0.18
N GLY A 50 1.74 -2.74 -0.21
CA GLY A 50 1.35 -2.86 -1.62
C GLY A 50 2.02 -1.79 -2.50
N VAL A 51 2.15 -0.56 -2.00
CA VAL A 51 2.89 0.51 -2.70
C VAL A 51 4.39 0.18 -2.80
N HIS A 52 4.99 -0.34 -1.74
CA HIS A 52 6.39 -0.72 -1.75
C HIS A 52 6.65 -1.86 -2.75
N ASP A 53 5.86 -2.93 -2.69
CA ASP A 53 5.96 -4.07 -3.60
C ASP A 53 5.73 -3.61 -5.05
N TYR A 54 4.74 -2.75 -5.31
CA TYR A 54 4.48 -2.18 -6.63
C TYR A 54 5.69 -1.41 -7.17
N LEU A 55 6.30 -0.54 -6.37
CA LEU A 55 7.50 0.22 -6.76
C LEU A 55 8.70 -0.71 -7.00
N GLU A 56 8.87 -1.76 -6.20
CA GLU A 56 9.93 -2.76 -6.44
C GLU A 56 9.73 -3.49 -7.77
N HIS A 57 8.49 -3.85 -8.12
CA HIS A 57 8.18 -4.44 -9.43
C HIS A 57 8.34 -3.43 -10.57
N GLU A 58 8.03 -2.15 -10.36
CA GLU A 58 8.26 -1.05 -11.31
C GLU A 58 9.75 -0.90 -11.63
N ASP A 59 10.57 -0.78 -10.58
CA ASP A 59 12.02 -0.61 -10.69
C ASP A 59 12.70 -1.86 -11.30
N ALA A 60 12.17 -3.05 -11.00
CA ALA A 60 12.65 -4.30 -11.59
C ALA A 60 12.23 -4.50 -13.06
N GLY A 61 11.32 -3.65 -13.58
CA GLY A 61 10.73 -3.81 -14.90
C GLY A 61 9.80 -5.04 -15.02
N ASP A 62 9.35 -5.58 -13.89
CA ASP A 62 8.50 -6.77 -13.76
C ASP A 62 7.00 -6.41 -13.66
N ILE A 63 6.65 -5.15 -13.93
CA ILE A 63 5.26 -4.79 -14.17
C ILE A 63 4.88 -5.33 -15.53
N GLU A 64 4.11 -6.42 -15.56
CA GLU A 64 3.35 -6.81 -16.74
C GLU A 64 2.39 -5.67 -17.12
N THR A 65 2.85 -4.75 -17.96
CA THR A 65 1.99 -3.77 -18.64
C THR A 65 1.08 -4.46 -19.68
N HIS A 66 1.22 -5.77 -19.85
CA HIS A 66 0.58 -6.56 -20.90
C HIS A 66 -0.93 -6.79 -20.71
N VAL A 67 -1.51 -6.43 -19.57
CA VAL A 67 -2.97 -6.43 -19.40
C VAL A 67 -3.56 -5.20 -20.09
N HIS A 68 -3.69 -5.29 -21.41
CA HIS A 68 -4.45 -4.34 -22.20
C HIS A 68 -5.88 -4.83 -22.38
N LEU A 69 -6.83 -3.88 -22.44
CA LEU A 69 -8.17 -4.17 -22.96
C LEU A 69 -8.04 -4.79 -24.36
N SER A 70 -8.81 -5.84 -24.62
CA SER A 70 -8.98 -6.32 -25.99
C SER A 70 -9.54 -5.19 -26.86
N ASP A 71 -9.23 -5.22 -28.15
CA ASP A 71 -9.72 -4.18 -29.07
C ASP A 71 -11.26 -4.14 -29.11
N GLU A 72 -11.91 -5.29 -28.93
CA GLU A 72 -13.36 -5.40 -28.77
C GLU A 72 -13.87 -4.68 -27.50
N ALA A 73 -13.18 -4.83 -26.37
CA ALA A 73 -13.55 -4.13 -25.14
C ALA A 73 -13.35 -2.61 -25.27
N LYS A 74 -12.31 -2.16 -25.97
CA LYS A 74 -12.08 -0.73 -26.25
C LYS A 74 -13.19 -0.14 -27.14
N ALA A 75 -13.57 -0.85 -28.22
CA ALA A 75 -14.62 -0.41 -29.13
C ALA A 75 -15.97 -0.25 -28.42
N ARG A 76 -16.36 -1.24 -27.60
CA ARG A 76 -17.60 -1.18 -26.80
C ARG A 76 -17.64 0.01 -25.85
N ILE A 77 -16.52 0.35 -25.22
CA ILE A 77 -16.43 1.49 -24.30
C ILE A 77 -16.52 2.82 -25.06
N ALA A 78 -15.87 2.93 -26.22
CA ALA A 78 -15.94 4.12 -27.06
C ALA A 78 -17.37 4.40 -27.53
N GLU A 79 -18.06 3.37 -28.04
CA GLU A 79 -19.47 3.49 -28.47
C GLU A 79 -20.41 3.91 -27.32
N ALA A 80 -20.20 3.38 -26.12
CA ALA A 80 -21.01 3.72 -24.95
C ALA A 80 -20.78 5.17 -24.47
N MET A 81 -19.61 5.76 -24.74
CA MET A 81 -19.29 7.15 -24.41
C MET A 81 -19.88 8.14 -25.41
N GLU A 82 -20.02 7.75 -26.69
CA GLU A 82 -20.58 8.58 -27.75
C GLU A 82 -22.12 8.62 -27.74
N GLN A 83 -22.77 7.63 -27.14
CA GLN A 83 -24.24 7.55 -27.01
C GLN A 83 -24.80 8.40 -25.84
N LYS A 84 -23.99 9.27 -25.24
CA LYS A 84 -24.36 10.09 -24.07
C LYS A 84 -24.24 11.58 -24.39
#